data_AF-A0A6A6AYQ7-F1
#
_entry.id   AF-A0A6A6AYQ7-F1
#
_cell.length_a   1.000
_cell.length_b   1.000
_cell.length_c   1.000
_cell.angle_alpha   90.00
_cell.angle_beta   90.00
_cell.angle_gamma   90.00
#
_symmetry.space_group_name_H-M   'P 1'
#
loop_
_entity.id
_entity.type
_entity.pdbx_description
1 polymer ?
#
loop_
_entity_poly.entity_id
_entity_poly.type
_entity_poly.pdbx_seq_one_letter_code
_entity_poly.pdbx_strand_id
1 'polypeptide(L)' 'DDDEPDDWDKRIFSTGCAVENARMTDCYYETKDWRACKKEMEAFRECWKRRGNDRRTESKDV' A
#
# COMPACT_ATOMS: atom_id res chain seq x y z
N ASP A 1 -5.09 -21.09 -13.80
CA ASP A 1 -5.12 -20.50 -12.46
C ASP A 1 -4.42 -19.16 -12.47
N ASP A 2 -5.17 -18.09 -12.76
CA ASP A 2 -4.77 -16.70 -12.49
C ASP A 2 -5.41 -16.21 -11.15
N ASP A 3 -6.02 -17.13 -10.39
CA ASP A 3 -6.76 -16.84 -9.16
C ASP A 3 -5.89 -16.76 -7.90
N GLU A 4 -4.57 -17.01 -8.01
CA GLU A 4 -3.67 -16.89 -6.87
C GLU A 4 -3.08 -15.47 -6.76
N PRO A 5 -3.19 -14.80 -5.60
CA PRO A 5 -2.56 -13.50 -5.42
C PRO A 5 -1.03 -13.64 -5.53
N ASP A 6 -0.41 -12.72 -6.25
CA ASP A 6 1.04 -12.70 -6.41
C ASP A 6 1.76 -12.39 -5.08
N ASP A 7 3.08 -12.48 -5.05
CA ASP A 7 3.85 -12.22 -3.83
C ASP A 7 3.72 -10.78 -3.32
N TRP A 8 3.46 -9.81 -4.20
CA TRP A 8 3.16 -8.44 -3.82
C TRP A 8 1.78 -8.32 -3.16
N ASP A 9 0.77 -8.93 -3.75
CA ASP A 9 -0.60 -8.95 -3.22
C ASP A 9 -0.66 -9.67 -1.87
N LYS A 10 0.01 -10.82 -1.74
CA LYS A 10 0.14 -11.54 -0.47
C LYS A 10 0.75 -10.64 0.61
N ARG A 11 1.80 -9.87 0.27
CA ARG A 11 2.43 -8.92 1.19
C ARG A 11 1.47 -7.82 1.59
N ILE A 12 0.77 -7.16 0.65
CA ILE A 12 -0.14 -6.08 0.99
C ILE A 12 -1.35 -6.57 1.80
N PHE A 13 -1.90 -7.74 1.49
CA PHE A 13 -2.99 -8.32 2.28
C PHE A 13 -2.58 -8.57 3.74
N SER A 14 -1.34 -9.03 3.96
CA SER A 14 -0.81 -9.24 5.32
C SER A 14 -0.63 -7.95 6.14
N THR A 15 -0.70 -6.76 5.52
CA THR A 15 -0.62 -5.46 6.22
C THR A 15 -1.94 -5.01 6.83
N GLY A 16 -3.07 -5.56 6.36
CA GLY A 16 -4.41 -5.08 6.72
C GLY A 16 -4.78 -3.72 6.13
N CYS A 17 -4.04 -3.23 5.11
CA CYS A 17 -4.23 -1.94 4.42
C CYS A 17 -4.41 -2.09 2.90
N ALA A 18 -4.88 -3.25 2.44
CA ALA A 18 -5.00 -3.54 1.02
C ALA A 18 -6.02 -2.66 0.29
N VAL A 19 -7.09 -2.23 0.98
CA VAL A 19 -8.11 -1.34 0.41
C VAL A 19 -7.53 0.05 0.13
N GLU A 20 -6.80 0.61 1.09
CA GLU A 20 -6.14 1.90 0.94
C GLU A 20 -5.04 1.85 -0.12
N ASN A 21 -4.31 0.73 -0.20
CA ASN A 21 -3.32 0.51 -1.26
C ASN A 21 -3.98 0.47 -2.64
N ALA A 22 -5.07 -0.29 -2.80
CA ALA A 22 -5.81 -0.38 -4.05
C ALA A 22 -6.28 1.00 -4.52
N ARG A 23 -6.88 1.80 -3.63
CA ARG A 23 -7.30 3.18 -3.94
C ARG A 23 -6.14 4.07 -4.39
N MET A 24 -4.98 3.94 -3.74
CA MET A 24 -3.78 4.69 -4.11
C MET A 24 -3.23 4.26 -5.48
N THR A 25 -3.19 2.96 -5.76
CA THR A 25 -2.76 2.42 -7.06
C THR A 25 -3.73 2.80 -8.18
N ASP A 26 -5.04 2.79 -7.91
CA ASP A 26 -6.08 3.19 -8.85
C ASP A 26 -5.95 4.68 -9.20
N CYS A 27 -5.78 5.55 -8.20
CA CYS A 27 -5.56 6.97 -8.44
C CYS A 27 -4.32 7.21 -9.30
N TYR A 28 -3.20 6.51 -9.02
CA TYR A 28 -2.02 6.62 -9.86
C TYR A 28 -2.29 6.10 -11.27
N TYR A 29 -3.02 4.99 -11.41
CA TYR A 29 -3.35 4.44 -12.72
C TYR A 29 -4.16 5.45 -13.57
N GLU A 30 -5.10 6.17 -12.98
CA GLU A 30 -5.91 7.18 -13.66
C GLU A 30 -5.13 8.46 -13.98
N THR A 31 -4.37 8.97 -13.02
CA THR A 31 -3.71 10.29 -13.14
C THR A 31 -2.32 10.22 -13.77
N LYS A 32 -1.66 9.07 -13.66
CA LYS A 32 -0.23 8.88 -13.87
C LYS A 32 0.65 9.85 -13.06
N ASP A 33 0.13 10.42 -11.97
CA ASP A 33 0.86 11.32 -11.09
C ASP A 33 0.48 11.12 -9.60
N TRP A 34 1.37 10.47 -8.87
CA TRP A 34 1.32 10.28 -7.43
C TRP A 34 1.13 11.57 -6.63
N ARG A 35 1.59 12.73 -7.13
CA ARG A 35 1.38 14.01 -6.43
C ARG A 35 -0.10 14.42 -6.41
N ALA A 36 -0.86 14.02 -7.44
CA ALA A 36 -2.31 14.22 -7.48
C ALA A 36 -3.06 13.31 -6.48
N CYS A 37 -2.45 12.18 -6.10
CA CYS A 37 -3.01 11.17 -5.20
C CYS A 37 -2.69 11.40 -3.71
N LYS A 38 -2.46 12.66 -3.32
CA LYS A 38 -2.05 13.01 -1.96
C LYS A 38 -3.03 12.47 -0.90
N LYS A 39 -4.33 12.52 -1.18
CA LYS A 39 -5.38 12.07 -0.27
C LYS A 39 -5.30 10.55 -0.04
N GLU A 40 -5.10 9.79 -1.10
CA GLU A 40 -5.00 8.34 -1.08
C GLU A 40 -3.71 7.90 -0.37
N MET A 41 -2.61 8.61 -0.59
CA MET A 41 -1.36 8.39 0.16
C MET A 41 -1.52 8.65 1.66
N GLU A 42 -2.19 9.73 2.05
CA GLU A 42 -2.44 10.05 3.45
C GLU A 42 -3.30 8.98 4.12
N ALA A 43 -4.35 8.50 3.44
CA ALA A 43 -5.18 7.40 3.91
C ALA A 43 -4.38 6.09 4.08
N PHE A 44 -3.54 5.75 3.10
CA PHE A 44 -2.67 4.58 3.19
C PHE A 44 -1.68 4.69 4.35
N ARG A 45 -1.02 5.85 4.51
CA ARG A 45 -0.09 6.12 5.62
C ARG A 45 -0.77 6.04 6.98
N GLU A 46 -2.00 6.54 7.09
CA GLU A 46 -2.77 6.45 8.33
C GLU A 46 -3.13 5.00 8.66
N CYS A 47 -3.60 4.22 7.69
CA CYS A 47 -3.82 2.79 7.88
C CYS A 47 -2.53 2.08 8.34
N TRP A 48 -1.42 2.35 7.65
CA TRP A 48 -0.12 1.76 7.93
C TRP A 48 0.30 1.95 9.38
N LYS A 49 0.19 3.20 9.87
CA LYS A 49 0.49 3.55 11.26
C LYS A 49 -0.45 2.87 12.25
N ARG A 50 -1.76 2.87 11.99
CA ARG A 50 -2.77 2.23 12.86
C ARG A 50 -2.57 0.72 12.98
N ARG A 51 -2.07 0.07 11.92
CA ARG A 51 -1.76 -1.37 11.89
C ARG A 51 -0.37 -1.71 12.43
N GLY A 52 0.43 -0.71 12.83
CA GLY A 52 1.77 -0.93 13.38
C GLY A 52 2.78 -1.45 12.37
N ASN A 53 2.60 -1.13 11.09
CA ASN A 53 3.41 -1.68 10.00
C ASN A 53 4.79 -1.01 9.85
N ASP A 54 5.12 -0.01 10.66
CA ASP A 54 6.37 0.77 10.57
C ASP A 54 7.64 -0.12 10.60
N ARG A 55 7.59 -1.22 11.36
CA ARG A 55 8.69 -2.19 11.47
C ARG A 55 8.96 -2.98 10.17
N ARG A 56 8.00 -2.99 9.24
CA ARG A 56 8.14 -3.67 7.93
C ARG A 56 9.00 -2.88 6.95
N THR A 57 9.24 -1.60 7.24
CA THR A 57 10.02 -0.66 6.42
C THR A 57 11.28 -0.16 7.10
N GLU A 58 11.64 -0.73 8.27
CA GLU A 58 12.91 -0.44 8.92
C GLU A 58 14.07 -0.81 8.00
N SER A 59 14.94 0.15 7.69
CA SER A 59 16.21 -0.12 7.04
C SER A 59 17.05 -0.98 7.97
N LYS A 60 17.47 -2.16 7.51
CA LYS A 60 18.46 -2.95 8.24
C LYS A 60 19.84 -2.39 7.91
N ASP A 61 20.54 -1.87 8.92
CA ASP A 61 21.97 -1.62 8.83
C ASP A 61 22.67 -2.99 8.73
N VAL A 62 23.05 -3.39 7.51
CA VAL A 62 23.87 -4.58 7.22
C VAL A 62 25.16 -4.18 6.54
#